data_AF-A0A928AA79-F1
#
_entry.id   AF-A0A928AA79-F1
#
_cell.length_a   1.000
_cell.length_b   1.000
_cell.length_c   1.000
_cell.angle_alpha   90.00
_cell.angle_beta   90.00
_cell.angle_gamma   90.00
#
_symmetry.space_group_name_H-M   'P 1'
#
loop_
_entity.id
_entity.type
_entity.pdbx_description
1 polymer ?
#
loop_
_entity_poly.entity_id
_entity_poly.type
_entity_poly.pdbx_seq_one_letter_code
_entity_poly.pdbx_strand_id
1 'polypeptide(L)'
;MSNLKEIKREEIIEEVKKVPFELRSSINLDSKYTFGVEIEFENACLSNFQNIGIWKSKSENIISKITGEDILGGELTSPILRDNEDCWKEIYKKCKKLIQYNAMTSEYTGGHIHIGAQALGNDPTNIRKFLKLWELYENVIYYFSYGYSNKPRLGINVYAQPIGGKLKLNRKSLEGYTTFAGFYGWLQKFFGDAKNKKLGINFKNYRGWEEDENNTIEFRCPNGILDSAMWQNNINFFTRLTISSHGQNCDEELLDYLLSKKSDSEYKLDNFGIIDIDKAIYLSDMIYDKEIDKLLFLKQYLKLFTEEEKSRNHSV
;
A
#
# COMPACT_ATOMS: atom_id res chain seq x y z
N MET A 1 20.49 16.59 -24.36
CA MET A 1 19.50 16.49 -23.26
C MET A 1 19.40 15.08 -22.65
N SER A 2 19.73 13.99 -23.37
CA SER A 2 19.72 12.62 -22.85
C SER A 2 20.76 12.38 -21.74
N ASN A 3 22.03 12.74 -21.96
CA ASN A 3 23.12 12.46 -21.01
C ASN A 3 22.91 13.17 -19.66
N LEU A 4 22.34 14.38 -19.64
CA LEU A 4 22.05 15.10 -18.39
C LEU A 4 20.94 14.43 -17.58
N LYS A 5 19.95 13.80 -18.23
CA LYS A 5 18.92 13.02 -17.51
C LYS A 5 19.50 11.72 -16.97
N GLU A 6 20.38 11.08 -17.74
CA GLU A 6 21.06 9.84 -17.35
C GLU A 6 21.99 10.07 -16.15
N ILE A 7 22.85 11.09 -16.19
CA ILE A 7 23.70 11.49 -15.06
C ILE A 7 22.87 11.75 -13.80
N LYS A 8 21.75 12.48 -13.93
CA LYS A 8 20.85 12.72 -12.79
C LYS A 8 20.23 11.44 -12.22
N ARG A 9 19.92 10.44 -13.05
CA ARG A 9 19.40 9.15 -12.56
C ARG A 9 20.47 8.39 -11.79
N GLU A 10 21.70 8.38 -12.28
CA GLU A 10 22.82 7.73 -11.59
C GLU A 10 23.09 8.38 -10.24
N GLU A 11 23.08 9.72 -10.17
CA GLU A 11 23.21 10.47 -8.92
C GLU A 11 22.12 10.08 -7.89
N ILE A 12 20.86 10.06 -8.31
CA ILE A 12 19.73 9.64 -7.46
C ILE A 12 19.91 8.20 -6.98
N ILE A 13 20.31 7.27 -7.85
CA ILE A 13 20.53 5.87 -7.48
C ILE A 13 21.64 5.75 -6.42
N GLU A 14 22.71 6.53 -6.54
CA GLU A 14 23.79 6.53 -5.55
C GLU A 14 23.36 7.11 -4.20
N GLU A 15 22.47 8.11 -4.17
CA GLU A 15 21.87 8.60 -2.93
C GLU A 15 20.93 7.57 -2.30
N VAL A 16 20.10 6.92 -3.13
CA VAL A 16 19.18 5.86 -2.71
C VAL A 16 19.92 4.66 -2.10
N LYS A 17 21.10 4.30 -2.59
CA LYS A 17 21.90 3.23 -1.97
C LYS A 17 22.40 3.59 -0.57
N LYS A 18 22.69 4.87 -0.33
CA LYS A 18 23.28 5.37 0.92
C LYS A 18 22.26 5.59 2.03
N VAL A 19 20.99 5.83 1.68
CA VAL A 19 19.96 6.09 2.70
C VAL A 19 19.70 4.82 3.54
N PRO A 20 19.78 4.88 4.88
CA PRO A 20 19.46 3.73 5.72
C PRO A 20 17.95 3.47 5.70
N PHE A 21 17.55 2.21 5.47
CA PHE A 21 16.15 1.82 5.52
C PHE A 21 15.79 1.37 6.93
N GLU A 22 15.50 2.31 7.83
CA GLU A 22 15.27 2.04 9.25
C GLU A 22 13.90 2.52 9.71
N LEU A 23 13.41 1.93 10.81
CA LEU A 23 12.20 2.39 11.46
C LEU A 23 12.46 3.73 12.14
N ARG A 24 11.72 4.76 11.72
CA ARG A 24 11.80 6.10 12.29
C ARG A 24 10.78 6.28 13.42
N SER A 25 11.02 7.24 14.31
CA SER A 25 10.06 7.62 15.36
C SER A 25 8.81 8.33 14.83
N SER A 26 8.86 8.85 13.60
CA SER A 26 7.72 9.47 12.92
C SER A 26 7.95 9.58 11.41
N ILE A 27 6.85 9.60 10.65
CA ILE A 27 6.82 9.91 9.21
C ILE A 27 6.27 11.32 8.91
N ASN A 28 6.11 12.13 9.95
CA ASN A 28 5.58 13.50 9.93
C ASN A 28 4.20 13.62 9.28
N LEU A 29 3.33 12.65 9.58
CA LEU A 29 1.94 12.65 9.17
C LEU A 29 1.10 13.40 10.21
N ASP A 30 0.18 14.25 9.75
CA ASP A 30 -0.75 14.98 10.62
C ASP A 30 -1.61 13.98 11.42
N SER A 31 -1.76 14.24 12.73
CA SER A 31 -2.50 13.41 13.69
C SER A 31 -3.97 13.11 13.32
N LYS A 32 -4.56 13.90 12.41
CA LYS A 32 -5.91 13.62 11.89
C LYS A 32 -5.97 12.41 10.97
N TYR A 33 -4.86 12.02 10.35
CA TYR A 33 -4.80 10.88 9.46
C TYR A 33 -4.56 9.61 10.27
N THR A 34 -5.41 8.62 10.06
CA THR A 34 -5.34 7.34 10.74
C THR A 34 -5.00 6.22 9.77
N PHE A 35 -4.40 5.17 10.31
CA PHE A 35 -4.12 3.96 9.55
C PHE A 35 -4.30 2.70 10.41
N GLY A 36 -4.42 1.56 9.75
CA GLY A 36 -4.41 0.23 10.35
C GLY A 36 -3.67 -0.76 9.47
N VAL A 37 -3.22 -1.87 10.05
CA VAL A 37 -2.49 -2.92 9.34
C VAL A 37 -3.04 -4.30 9.67
N GLU A 38 -2.99 -5.18 8.67
CA GLU A 38 -3.27 -6.60 8.78
C GLU A 38 -2.00 -7.36 8.36
N ILE A 39 -1.37 -8.05 9.31
CA ILE A 39 -0.12 -8.77 9.12
C ILE A 39 -0.42 -10.26 9.02
N GLU A 40 -0.39 -10.82 7.81
CA GLU A 40 -0.47 -12.26 7.61
C GLU A 40 0.87 -12.94 7.94
N PHE A 41 0.77 -14.13 8.53
CA PHE A 41 1.93 -14.93 8.92
C PHE A 41 1.64 -16.43 8.86
N GLU A 42 2.71 -17.22 8.74
CA GLU A 42 2.71 -18.68 8.74
C GLU A 42 3.54 -19.22 9.91
N ASN A 43 3.51 -20.54 10.10
CA ASN A 43 4.36 -21.33 11.01
C ASN A 43 4.22 -21.10 12.51
N ALA A 44 3.70 -19.95 12.97
CA ALA A 44 3.44 -19.70 14.38
C ALA A 44 2.01 -20.10 14.77
N CYS A 45 1.83 -20.69 15.97
CA CYS A 45 0.50 -21.03 16.46
C CYS A 45 -0.33 -19.77 16.75
N LEU A 46 -1.52 -19.69 16.16
CA LEU A 46 -2.44 -18.56 16.26
C LEU A 46 -2.84 -18.25 17.70
N SER A 47 -2.94 -19.28 18.56
CA SER A 47 -3.29 -19.13 19.98
C SER A 47 -2.30 -18.26 20.75
N ASN A 48 -1.03 -18.19 20.32
CA ASN A 48 -0.03 -17.28 20.89
C ASN A 48 -0.41 -15.80 20.73
N PHE A 49 -1.37 -15.50 19.83
CA PHE A 49 -1.76 -14.16 19.44
C PHE A 49 -3.18 -13.74 19.86
N GLN A 50 -3.97 -14.65 20.44
CA GLN A 50 -5.39 -14.40 20.78
C GLN A 50 -5.63 -13.34 21.87
N ASN A 51 -4.58 -12.89 22.58
CA ASN A 51 -4.69 -11.89 23.67
C ASN A 51 -3.51 -10.89 23.70
N ILE A 52 -2.97 -10.45 22.56
CA ILE A 52 -1.81 -9.53 22.54
C ILE A 52 -2.26 -8.06 22.59
N GLY A 53 -2.84 -7.69 23.73
CA GLY A 53 -3.37 -6.35 23.97
C GLY A 53 -4.63 -6.11 23.14
N ILE A 54 -4.71 -4.95 22.50
CA ILE A 54 -5.87 -4.55 21.67
C ILE A 54 -5.81 -5.04 20.22
N TRP A 55 -4.73 -5.74 19.84
CA TRP A 55 -4.61 -6.35 18.52
C TRP A 55 -5.41 -7.64 18.47
N LYS A 56 -6.06 -7.90 17.32
CA LYS A 56 -6.90 -9.07 17.12
C LYS A 56 -6.16 -10.07 16.24
N SER A 57 -6.33 -11.35 16.51
CA SER A 57 -5.80 -12.43 15.66
C SER A 57 -6.94 -13.28 15.13
N LYS A 58 -6.88 -13.67 13.86
CA LYS A 58 -7.85 -14.59 13.24
C LYS A 58 -7.14 -15.60 12.34
N SER A 59 -7.77 -16.74 12.11
CA SER A 59 -7.33 -17.71 11.11
C SER A 59 -7.61 -17.19 9.71
N GLU A 60 -6.75 -17.53 8.75
CA GLU A 60 -6.91 -17.17 7.34
C GLU A 60 -6.89 -18.41 6.45
N ASN A 61 -7.90 -18.56 5.60
CA ASN A 61 -8.21 -19.84 4.93
C ASN A 61 -7.07 -20.39 4.04
N ILE A 62 -6.19 -19.53 3.54
CA ILE A 62 -5.14 -19.91 2.58
C ILE A 62 -3.84 -20.29 3.31
N ILE A 63 -3.53 -19.57 4.39
CA ILE A 63 -2.25 -19.67 5.09
C ILE A 63 -2.35 -20.48 6.39
N SER A 64 -3.53 -20.54 7.01
CA SER A 64 -3.74 -21.29 8.25
C SER A 64 -3.81 -22.79 7.99
N LYS A 65 -3.05 -23.56 8.78
CA LYS A 65 -3.03 -25.03 8.74
C LYS A 65 -3.39 -25.59 10.10
N ILE A 66 -4.30 -26.56 10.12
CA ILE A 66 -4.63 -27.30 11.34
C ILE A 66 -3.60 -28.42 11.54
N THR A 67 -2.92 -28.42 12.68
CA THR A 67 -1.93 -29.43 13.06
C THR A 67 -2.27 -29.97 14.45
N GLY A 68 -2.97 -31.10 14.51
CA GLY A 68 -3.53 -31.59 15.77
C GLY A 68 -4.62 -30.66 16.29
N GLU A 69 -4.43 -30.13 17.50
CA GLU A 69 -5.34 -29.15 18.13
C GLU A 69 -4.95 -27.69 17.80
N ASP A 70 -3.77 -27.47 17.20
CA ASP A 70 -3.25 -26.14 16.89
C ASP A 70 -3.65 -25.66 15.50
N ILE A 71 -3.79 -24.33 15.38
CA ILE A 71 -3.89 -23.62 14.10
C ILE A 71 -2.59 -22.85 13.89
N LEU A 72 -1.79 -23.23 12.91
CA LEU A 72 -0.57 -22.53 12.53
C LEU A 72 -0.87 -21.49 11.46
N GLY A 73 -0.36 -20.28 11.63
CA GLY A 73 -0.56 -19.16 10.72
C GLY A 73 -1.91 -18.47 10.89
N GLY A 74 -2.00 -17.24 10.38
CA GLY A 74 -3.21 -16.41 10.44
C GLY A 74 -2.88 -14.95 10.16
N GLU A 75 -3.76 -14.07 10.62
CA GLU A 75 -3.61 -12.62 10.47
C GLU A 75 -3.66 -11.93 11.83
N LEU A 76 -2.78 -10.96 12.02
CA LEU A 76 -2.78 -10.05 13.16
C LEU A 76 -3.21 -8.65 12.71
N THR A 77 -4.35 -8.17 13.22
CA THR A 77 -4.96 -6.89 12.86
C THR A 77 -4.74 -5.84 13.94
N SER A 78 -4.33 -4.64 13.55
CA SER A 78 -4.09 -3.53 14.47
C SER A 78 -5.39 -2.83 14.89
N PRO A 79 -5.38 -2.09 16.02
CA PRO A 79 -6.37 -1.02 16.27
C PRO A 79 -6.17 0.13 15.26
N ILE A 80 -6.96 1.21 15.41
CA ILE A 80 -6.71 2.48 14.72
C ILE A 80 -5.41 3.09 15.26
N LEU A 81 -4.48 3.39 14.36
CA LEU A 81 -3.15 3.92 14.65
C LEU A 81 -2.99 5.34 14.10
N ARG A 82 -1.99 6.06 14.64
CA ARG A 82 -1.58 7.42 14.26
C ARG A 82 -0.07 7.53 14.31
N ASP A 83 0.48 8.42 13.49
CA ASP A 83 1.92 8.65 13.45
C ASP A 83 2.43 9.28 14.74
N ASN A 84 3.05 8.46 15.58
CA ASN A 84 3.80 8.86 16.75
C ASN A 84 4.76 7.72 17.16
N GLU A 85 5.72 8.03 18.03
CA GLU A 85 6.77 7.11 18.42
C GLU A 85 6.23 5.82 19.07
N ASP A 86 5.21 5.92 19.91
CA ASP A 86 4.62 4.77 20.60
C ASP A 86 3.92 3.82 19.62
N CYS A 87 3.24 4.36 18.60
CA CYS A 87 2.67 3.58 17.51
C CYS A 87 3.74 2.75 16.79
N TRP A 88 4.85 3.37 16.39
CA TRP A 88 5.93 2.65 15.68
C TRP A 88 6.63 1.62 16.56
N LYS A 89 6.83 1.93 17.86
CA LYS A 89 7.31 0.97 18.85
C LYS A 89 6.36 -0.22 19.00
N GLU A 90 5.05 0.00 18.98
CA GLU A 90 4.08 -1.09 19.05
C GLU A 90 4.11 -1.97 17.80
N ILE A 91 4.13 -1.40 16.58
CA ILE A 91 4.29 -2.18 15.34
C ILE A 91 5.58 -3.01 15.40
N TYR A 92 6.70 -2.40 15.78
CA TYR A 92 7.98 -3.10 15.97
C TYR A 92 7.85 -4.28 16.94
N LYS A 93 7.24 -4.07 18.11
CA LYS A 93 7.04 -5.13 19.11
C LYS A 93 6.18 -6.26 18.56
N LYS A 94 5.13 -5.99 17.78
CA LYS A 94 4.29 -7.05 17.17
C LYS A 94 5.06 -7.86 16.14
N CYS A 95 5.78 -7.20 15.24
CA CYS A 95 6.67 -7.84 14.27
C CYS A 95 7.74 -8.72 14.96
N LYS A 96 8.41 -8.18 15.98
CA LYS A 96 9.39 -8.95 16.77
C LYS A 96 8.78 -10.12 17.51
N LYS A 97 7.58 -9.96 18.06
CA LYS A 97 6.88 -11.04 18.76
C LYS A 97 6.49 -12.16 17.78
N LEU A 98 5.98 -11.83 16.59
CA LEU A 98 5.74 -12.81 15.52
C LEU A 98 7.01 -13.62 15.24
N ILE A 99 8.13 -12.95 15.00
CA ILE A 99 9.44 -13.60 14.76
C ILE A 99 9.87 -14.48 15.94
N GLN A 100 9.69 -14.03 17.19
CA GLN A 100 10.03 -14.81 18.39
C GLN A 100 9.23 -16.11 18.51
N TYR A 101 8.02 -16.17 17.96
CA TYR A 101 7.21 -17.38 17.87
C TYR A 101 7.43 -18.16 16.56
N ASN A 102 8.55 -17.91 15.87
CA ASN A 102 8.92 -18.53 14.59
C ASN A 102 7.91 -18.28 13.46
N ALA A 103 7.17 -17.16 13.53
CA ALA A 103 6.31 -16.75 12.44
C ALA A 103 7.17 -16.40 11.22
N MET A 104 6.67 -16.74 10.04
CA MET A 104 7.33 -16.43 8.77
C MET A 104 6.34 -15.84 7.77
N THR A 105 6.84 -15.15 6.77
CA THR A 105 6.06 -14.80 5.57
C THR A 105 6.53 -15.60 4.37
N SER A 106 5.65 -15.78 3.40
CA SER A 106 5.94 -16.54 2.18
C SER A 106 5.27 -15.89 0.97
N GLU A 107 5.42 -16.51 -0.18
CA GLU A 107 4.67 -16.14 -1.38
C GLU A 107 3.15 -16.31 -1.22
N TYR A 108 2.62 -16.89 -0.15
CA TYR A 108 1.17 -16.96 0.08
C TYR A 108 0.64 -15.84 0.98
N THR A 109 1.53 -15.15 1.70
CA THR A 109 1.14 -14.10 2.65
C THR A 109 1.00 -12.73 2.00
N GLY A 110 -0.06 -12.01 2.33
CA GLY A 110 -0.31 -10.62 2.01
C GLY A 110 -0.06 -9.66 3.18
N GLY A 111 -0.02 -8.38 2.87
CA GLY A 111 -0.16 -7.32 3.87
C GLY A 111 -1.30 -6.40 3.46
N HIS A 112 -2.20 -6.09 4.38
CA HIS A 112 -3.23 -5.08 4.11
C HIS A 112 -3.01 -3.83 4.93
N ILE A 113 -3.26 -2.69 4.29
CA ILE A 113 -3.16 -1.36 4.91
C ILE A 113 -4.51 -0.69 4.77
N HIS A 114 -5.02 -0.20 5.88
CA HIS A 114 -6.24 0.57 5.94
C HIS A 114 -5.88 2.02 6.17
N ILE A 115 -6.28 2.93 5.28
CA ILE A 115 -6.14 4.38 5.49
C ILE A 115 -7.53 4.92 5.82
N GLY A 116 -7.63 5.69 6.90
CA GLY A 116 -8.87 6.35 7.29
C GLY A 116 -9.42 7.22 6.17
N ALA A 117 -10.72 7.12 5.90
CA ALA A 117 -11.35 7.78 4.76
C ALA A 117 -11.28 9.32 4.83
N GLN A 118 -11.09 9.89 6.02
CA GLN A 118 -10.81 11.32 6.20
C GLN A 118 -9.54 11.78 5.48
N ALA A 119 -8.66 10.86 5.09
CA ALA A 119 -7.50 11.13 4.25
C ALA A 119 -7.84 11.58 2.83
N LEU A 120 -9.08 11.41 2.36
CA LEU A 120 -9.58 11.93 1.07
C LEU A 120 -10.22 13.31 1.16
N GLY A 121 -10.47 13.83 2.37
CA GLY A 121 -11.14 15.12 2.55
C GLY A 121 -12.59 15.14 2.06
N ASN A 122 -13.23 16.30 2.20
CA ASN A 122 -14.66 16.49 1.94
C ASN A 122 -14.98 16.84 0.47
N ASP A 123 -13.98 17.13 -0.36
CA ASP A 123 -14.20 17.38 -1.78
C ASP A 123 -14.44 16.05 -2.51
N PRO A 124 -15.65 15.84 -3.06
CA PRO A 124 -15.99 14.58 -3.73
C PRO A 124 -15.10 14.28 -4.95
N THR A 125 -14.49 15.30 -5.56
CA THR A 125 -13.61 15.12 -6.71
C THR A 125 -12.27 14.47 -6.35
N ASN A 126 -11.86 14.49 -5.07
CA ASN A 126 -10.62 13.85 -4.61
C ASN A 126 -10.64 12.33 -4.85
N ILE A 127 -11.79 11.68 -4.73
CA ILE A 127 -11.93 10.24 -5.06
C ILE A 127 -11.57 9.98 -6.51
N ARG A 128 -12.10 10.79 -7.45
CA ARG A 128 -11.81 10.67 -8.88
C ARG A 128 -10.34 10.89 -9.18
N LYS A 129 -9.76 11.96 -8.63
CA LYS A 129 -8.34 12.28 -8.76
C LYS A 129 -7.45 11.16 -8.23
N PHE A 130 -7.78 10.62 -7.06
CA PHE A 130 -7.07 9.49 -6.47
C PHE A 130 -7.18 8.22 -7.33
N LEU A 131 -8.36 7.89 -7.87
CA LEU A 131 -8.52 6.76 -8.79
C LEU A 131 -7.71 6.95 -10.08
N LYS A 132 -7.63 8.19 -10.61
CA LYS A 132 -6.78 8.52 -11.77
C LYS A 132 -5.29 8.36 -11.44
N LEU A 133 -4.84 8.82 -10.26
CA LEU A 133 -3.48 8.59 -9.78
C LEU A 133 -3.16 7.10 -9.68
N TRP A 134 -4.06 6.34 -9.06
CA TRP A 134 -3.92 4.89 -8.96
C TRP A 134 -3.82 4.25 -10.35
N GLU A 135 -4.74 4.56 -11.26
CA GLU A 135 -4.75 4.04 -12.63
C GLU A 135 -3.44 4.33 -13.37
N LEU A 136 -2.96 5.56 -13.26
CA LEU A 136 -1.76 6.01 -13.96
C LEU A 136 -0.53 5.24 -13.46
N TYR A 137 -0.37 5.14 -12.14
CA TYR A 137 0.82 4.61 -11.46
C TYR A 137 0.68 3.17 -10.96
N GLU A 138 -0.37 2.44 -11.35
CA GLU A 138 -0.66 1.10 -10.80
C GLU A 138 0.54 0.14 -10.88
N ASN A 139 1.31 0.18 -11.97
CA ASN A 139 2.51 -0.62 -12.12
C ASN A 139 3.60 -0.28 -11.09
N VAL A 140 3.79 1.02 -10.81
CA VAL A 140 4.75 1.50 -9.80
C VAL A 140 4.27 1.12 -8.40
N ILE A 141 2.97 1.34 -8.11
CA ILE A 141 2.33 1.01 -6.83
C ILE A 141 2.52 -0.47 -6.49
N TYR A 142 2.21 -1.37 -7.42
CA TYR A 142 2.32 -2.80 -7.20
C TYR A 142 3.76 -3.24 -7.00
N TYR A 143 4.69 -2.82 -7.88
CA TYR A 143 6.08 -3.24 -7.76
C TYR A 143 6.75 -2.71 -6.48
N PHE A 144 6.43 -1.47 -6.07
CA PHE A 144 6.79 -0.94 -4.76
C PHE A 144 6.26 -1.85 -3.63
N SER A 145 5.00 -2.25 -3.71
CA SER A 145 4.29 -3.03 -2.69
C SER A 145 4.79 -4.48 -2.53
N TYR A 146 5.59 -5.00 -3.47
CA TYR A 146 6.24 -6.31 -3.32
C TYR A 146 7.32 -6.33 -2.22
N GLY A 147 7.64 -5.17 -1.63
CA GLY A 147 8.58 -5.05 -0.51
C GLY A 147 10.00 -5.44 -0.94
N TYR A 148 10.60 -6.42 -0.28
CA TYR A 148 11.92 -6.95 -0.67
C TYR A 148 11.89 -7.81 -1.95
N SER A 149 10.73 -8.31 -2.37
CA SER A 149 10.61 -9.21 -3.51
C SER A 149 10.55 -8.47 -4.85
N ASN A 150 11.06 -9.13 -5.90
CA ASN A 150 10.88 -8.72 -7.30
C ASN A 150 9.58 -9.25 -7.92
N LYS A 151 8.82 -10.07 -7.18
CA LYS A 151 7.62 -10.74 -7.66
C LYS A 151 6.44 -10.51 -6.71
N PRO A 152 5.21 -10.45 -7.24
CA PRO A 152 4.03 -10.51 -6.40
C PRO A 152 3.93 -11.84 -5.66
N ARG A 153 3.22 -11.84 -4.53
CA ARG A 153 2.76 -13.07 -3.88
C ARG A 153 1.86 -13.91 -4.81
N LEU A 154 1.89 -15.22 -4.62
CA LEU A 154 0.92 -16.14 -5.19
C LEU A 154 -0.50 -15.73 -4.77
N GLY A 155 -1.41 -15.77 -5.74
CA GLY A 155 -2.79 -15.36 -5.53
C GLY A 155 -3.04 -13.85 -5.62
N ILE A 156 -2.05 -13.00 -5.94
CA ILE A 156 -2.30 -11.55 -6.16
C ILE A 156 -3.40 -11.32 -7.22
N ASN A 157 -3.41 -12.15 -8.27
CA ASN A 157 -4.42 -12.14 -9.34
C ASN A 157 -5.81 -12.61 -8.89
N VAL A 158 -5.97 -13.02 -7.63
CA VAL A 158 -7.25 -13.46 -7.07
C VAL A 158 -7.67 -12.57 -5.91
N TYR A 159 -6.72 -12.15 -5.07
CA TYR A 159 -6.99 -11.48 -3.79
C TYR A 159 -6.59 -10.00 -3.75
N ALA A 160 -5.88 -9.51 -4.77
CA ALA A 160 -5.50 -8.12 -4.94
C ALA A 160 -5.33 -7.76 -6.44
N GLN A 161 -6.34 -8.07 -7.25
CA GLN A 161 -6.31 -7.85 -8.70
C GLN A 161 -6.10 -6.37 -9.06
N PRO A 162 -5.24 -6.05 -10.05
CA PRO A 162 -5.16 -4.69 -10.59
C PRO A 162 -6.52 -4.18 -11.05
N ILE A 163 -6.84 -2.93 -10.72
CA ILE A 163 -8.09 -2.26 -11.04
C ILE A 163 -7.94 -1.32 -12.25
N GLY A 164 -6.74 -0.90 -12.62
CA GLY A 164 -6.51 0.14 -13.63
C GLY A 164 -7.21 -0.13 -14.96
N GLY A 165 -7.22 -1.38 -15.43
CA GLY A 165 -7.98 -1.76 -16.64
C GLY A 165 -9.49 -1.55 -16.49
N LYS A 166 -10.06 -1.79 -15.29
CA LYS A 166 -11.46 -1.50 -14.99
C LYS A 166 -11.71 0.00 -14.86
N LEU A 167 -10.78 0.76 -14.28
CA LEU A 167 -10.89 2.23 -14.19
C LEU A 167 -10.88 2.86 -15.59
N LYS A 168 -9.99 2.41 -16.48
CA LYS A 168 -9.97 2.83 -17.89
C LYS A 168 -11.34 2.68 -18.56
N LEU A 169 -12.02 1.56 -18.36
CA LEU A 169 -13.35 1.31 -18.93
C LEU A 169 -14.45 2.19 -18.31
N ASN A 170 -14.26 2.69 -17.09
CA ASN A 170 -15.22 3.49 -16.35
C ASN A 170 -14.87 4.99 -16.29
N ARG A 171 -13.75 5.45 -16.89
CA ARG A 171 -13.29 6.85 -16.79
C ARG A 171 -14.36 7.86 -17.21
N LYS A 172 -15.00 7.66 -18.36
CA LYS A 172 -16.06 8.54 -18.86
C LYS A 172 -17.28 8.59 -17.95
N SER A 173 -17.63 7.49 -17.28
CA SER A 173 -18.76 7.50 -16.35
C SER A 173 -18.39 8.21 -15.04
N LEU A 174 -17.13 8.08 -14.59
CA LEU A 174 -16.60 8.77 -13.42
C LEU A 174 -16.63 10.30 -13.54
N GLU A 175 -16.46 10.84 -14.75
CA GLU A 175 -16.55 12.30 -15.02
C GLU A 175 -17.96 12.87 -14.73
N GLY A 176 -19.01 12.04 -14.84
CA GLY A 176 -20.38 12.46 -14.59
C GLY A 176 -20.73 12.58 -13.10
N TYR A 177 -19.89 12.07 -12.21
CA TYR A 177 -20.09 12.18 -10.77
C TYR A 177 -19.32 13.41 -10.25
N THR A 178 -20.04 14.38 -9.70
CA THR A 178 -19.46 15.62 -9.14
C THR A 178 -19.90 15.88 -7.70
N THR A 179 -20.76 15.02 -7.15
CA THR A 179 -21.29 15.14 -5.80
C THR A 179 -20.87 13.94 -4.96
N PHE A 180 -20.81 14.13 -3.64
CA PHE A 180 -20.52 13.05 -2.71
C PHE A 180 -21.49 11.87 -2.88
N ALA A 181 -22.80 12.13 -2.93
CA ALA A 181 -23.81 11.10 -3.12
C ALA A 181 -23.61 10.32 -4.42
N GLY A 182 -23.20 11.00 -5.49
CA GLY A 182 -22.87 10.40 -6.77
C GLY A 182 -21.68 9.44 -6.67
N PHE A 183 -20.54 9.93 -6.16
CA PHE A 183 -19.34 9.10 -5.98
C PHE A 183 -19.56 7.95 -5.02
N TYR A 184 -20.19 8.21 -3.87
CA TYR A 184 -20.52 7.19 -2.89
C TYR A 184 -21.40 6.11 -3.52
N GLY A 185 -22.47 6.48 -4.23
CA GLY A 185 -23.34 5.53 -4.93
C GLY A 185 -22.58 4.69 -5.97
N TRP A 186 -21.67 5.32 -6.73
CA TRP A 186 -20.82 4.61 -7.68
C TRP A 186 -19.87 3.63 -6.98
N LEU A 187 -19.18 4.06 -5.91
CA LEU A 187 -18.27 3.22 -5.13
C LEU A 187 -19.00 2.01 -4.54
N GLN A 188 -20.16 2.22 -3.92
CA GLN A 188 -20.96 1.15 -3.34
C GLN A 188 -21.43 0.14 -4.41
N LYS A 189 -21.83 0.62 -5.59
CA LYS A 189 -22.18 -0.25 -6.72
C LYS A 189 -20.96 -1.02 -7.24
N PHE A 190 -19.84 -0.33 -7.42
CA PHE A 190 -18.63 -0.91 -8.01
C PHE A 190 -17.97 -1.92 -7.06
N PHE A 191 -17.69 -1.54 -5.81
CA PHE A 191 -17.03 -2.39 -4.81
C PHE A 191 -18.00 -3.31 -4.05
N GLY A 192 -19.31 -3.11 -4.18
CA GLY A 192 -20.33 -4.05 -3.72
C GLY A 192 -20.36 -5.36 -4.52
N ASP A 193 -19.96 -5.32 -5.79
CA ASP A 193 -19.80 -6.52 -6.63
C ASP A 193 -18.74 -7.46 -6.02
N ALA A 194 -19.12 -8.72 -5.81
CA ALA A 194 -18.23 -9.76 -5.28
C ALA A 194 -16.93 -9.90 -6.09
N LYS A 195 -16.96 -9.63 -7.40
CA LYS A 195 -15.78 -9.66 -8.28
C LYS A 195 -14.81 -8.50 -8.03
N ASN A 196 -15.26 -7.42 -7.39
CA ASN A 196 -14.46 -6.22 -7.13
C ASN A 196 -13.99 -6.12 -5.67
N LYS A 197 -14.51 -6.98 -4.77
CA LYS A 197 -14.06 -7.05 -3.36
C LYS A 197 -12.62 -7.50 -3.18
N LYS A 198 -12.02 -8.09 -4.22
CA LYS A 198 -10.66 -8.66 -4.21
C LYS A 198 -9.69 -7.88 -5.11
N LEU A 199 -9.99 -6.62 -5.39
CA LEU A 199 -9.08 -5.71 -6.11
C LEU A 199 -7.96 -5.25 -5.18
N GLY A 200 -6.84 -4.77 -5.73
CA GLY A 200 -5.70 -4.29 -4.95
C GLY A 200 -5.98 -3.05 -4.08
N ILE A 201 -7.11 -2.40 -4.35
CA ILE A 201 -7.67 -1.27 -3.62
C ILE A 201 -9.17 -1.51 -3.46
N ASN A 202 -9.71 -1.21 -2.29
CA ASN A 202 -11.12 -1.45 -1.98
C ASN A 202 -11.74 -0.32 -1.15
N PHE A 203 -12.89 0.18 -1.60
CA PHE A 203 -13.70 1.23 -0.96
C PHE A 203 -14.98 0.71 -0.33
N LYS A 204 -15.15 -0.61 -0.17
CA LYS A 204 -16.38 -1.20 0.36
C LYS A 204 -16.81 -0.57 1.70
N ASN A 205 -15.86 -0.22 2.56
CA ASN A 205 -16.15 0.37 3.85
C ASN A 205 -16.14 1.90 3.86
N TYR A 206 -15.89 2.55 2.72
CA TYR A 206 -15.91 4.01 2.61
C TYR A 206 -17.34 4.53 2.80
N ARG A 207 -17.53 5.47 3.75
CA ARG A 207 -18.81 6.06 4.14
C ARG A 207 -18.81 7.59 4.11
N GLY A 208 -17.68 8.23 3.82
CA GLY A 208 -17.54 9.67 3.95
C GLY A 208 -16.14 10.08 4.32
N TRP A 209 -15.96 11.38 4.50
CA TRP A 209 -14.69 12.01 4.87
C TRP A 209 -14.49 12.15 6.38
N GLU A 210 -15.41 11.64 7.19
CA GLU A 210 -15.29 11.64 8.64
C GLU A 210 -14.45 10.45 9.10
N GLU A 211 -13.68 10.66 10.17
CA GLU A 211 -13.03 9.56 10.86
C GLU A 211 -14.11 8.73 11.59
N ASP A 212 -14.21 7.46 11.25
CA ASP A 212 -15.13 6.52 11.88
C ASP A 212 -14.54 5.11 11.89
N GLU A 213 -14.98 4.28 12.83
CA GLU A 213 -14.55 2.90 12.93
C GLU A 213 -14.93 2.15 11.64
N ASN A 214 -13.94 1.48 11.05
CA ASN A 214 -14.06 0.80 9.76
C ASN A 214 -14.31 1.71 8.55
N ASN A 215 -14.39 3.04 8.68
CA ASN A 215 -14.48 3.93 7.52
C ASN A 215 -13.10 4.15 6.89
N THR A 216 -12.68 3.20 6.05
CA THR A 216 -11.33 3.15 5.49
C THR A 216 -11.30 2.82 4.02
N ILE A 217 -10.22 3.21 3.35
CA ILE A 217 -9.77 2.66 2.07
C ILE A 217 -8.79 1.54 2.38
N GLU A 218 -9.02 0.36 1.83
CA GLU A 218 -8.19 -0.81 2.06
C GLU A 218 -7.26 -1.05 0.85
N PHE A 219 -5.98 -1.21 1.11
CA PHE A 219 -4.93 -1.53 0.15
C PHE A 219 -4.45 -2.96 0.37
N ARG A 220 -4.57 -3.79 -0.66
CA ARG A 220 -4.35 -5.24 -0.61
C ARG A 220 -3.13 -5.70 -1.40
N CYS A 221 -2.52 -4.83 -2.22
CA CYS A 221 -1.39 -5.20 -3.06
C CYS A 221 -0.06 -5.52 -2.32
N PRO A 222 0.20 -5.09 -1.06
CA PRO A 222 1.44 -5.47 -0.38
C PRO A 222 1.61 -6.98 -0.18
N ASN A 223 2.85 -7.46 -0.36
CA ASN A 223 3.23 -8.80 0.07
C ASN A 223 3.35 -8.86 1.61
N GLY A 224 3.23 -10.06 2.17
CA GLY A 224 3.43 -10.27 3.61
C GLY A 224 4.85 -9.94 4.04
N ILE A 225 4.96 -9.17 5.12
CA ILE A 225 6.24 -8.69 5.64
C ILE A 225 6.24 -8.65 7.17
N LEU A 226 7.35 -9.07 7.78
CA LEU A 226 7.57 -8.99 9.24
C LEU A 226 8.55 -7.87 9.65
N ASP A 227 8.92 -6.99 8.72
CA ASP A 227 9.78 -5.84 8.98
C ASP A 227 8.95 -4.56 9.20
N SER A 228 9.07 -3.98 10.39
CA SER A 228 8.38 -2.75 10.77
C SER A 228 8.79 -1.52 9.95
N ALA A 229 10.05 -1.45 9.47
CA ALA A 229 10.50 -0.33 8.64
C ALA A 229 9.77 -0.35 7.27
N MET A 230 9.58 -1.54 6.71
CA MET A 230 8.81 -1.75 5.48
C MET A 230 7.33 -1.38 5.68
N TRP A 231 6.72 -1.79 6.80
CA TRP A 231 5.36 -1.36 7.16
C TRP A 231 5.24 0.16 7.24
N GLN A 232 6.18 0.83 7.94
CA GLN A 232 6.19 2.29 8.03
C GLN A 232 6.30 2.95 6.64
N ASN A 233 7.15 2.44 5.76
CA ASN A 233 7.31 3.01 4.41
C ASN A 233 6.05 2.79 3.54
N ASN A 234 5.42 1.62 3.62
CA ASN A 234 4.16 1.35 2.93
C ASN A 234 3.02 2.26 3.44
N ILE A 235 2.90 2.43 4.77
CA ILE A 235 1.90 3.32 5.38
C ILE A 235 2.12 4.76 4.93
N ASN A 236 3.38 5.24 4.94
CA ASN A 236 3.69 6.58 4.45
C ASN A 236 3.26 6.73 2.99
N PHE A 237 3.63 5.77 2.13
CA PHE A 237 3.27 5.79 0.72
C PHE A 237 1.76 5.86 0.47
N PHE A 238 0.98 4.93 1.01
CA PHE A 238 -0.45 4.89 0.73
C PHE A 238 -1.19 6.07 1.34
N THR A 239 -0.76 6.56 2.51
CA THR A 239 -1.36 7.75 3.11
C THR A 239 -1.06 8.99 2.25
N ARG A 240 0.19 9.19 1.84
CA ARG A 240 0.62 10.35 1.03
C ARG A 240 0.00 10.32 -0.37
N LEU A 241 -0.08 9.15 -1.00
CA LEU A 241 -0.79 8.96 -2.28
C LEU A 241 -2.28 9.31 -2.17
N THR A 242 -2.91 8.98 -1.03
CA THR A 242 -4.32 9.34 -0.80
C THR A 242 -4.47 10.85 -0.64
N ILE A 243 -3.62 11.48 0.19
CA ILE A 243 -3.65 12.92 0.45
C ILE A 243 -3.28 13.75 -0.79
N SER A 244 -2.38 13.25 -1.65
CA SER A 244 -1.94 13.97 -2.85
C SER A 244 -3.07 14.20 -3.85
N SER A 245 -4.18 13.47 -3.73
CA SER A 245 -5.38 13.70 -4.53
C SER A 245 -6.13 15.00 -4.19
N HIS A 246 -5.79 15.67 -3.09
CA HIS A 246 -6.48 16.85 -2.60
C HIS A 246 -6.23 18.11 -3.45
N GLY A 247 -7.33 18.80 -3.80
CA GLY A 247 -7.29 20.20 -4.21
C GLY A 247 -6.34 20.49 -5.38
N GLN A 248 -5.46 21.49 -5.21
CA GLN A 248 -4.46 21.93 -6.22
C GLN A 248 -3.21 21.05 -6.26
N ASN A 249 -3.02 20.13 -5.31
CA ASN A 249 -1.86 19.23 -5.31
C ASN A 249 -1.94 18.18 -6.43
N CYS A 250 -3.12 18.04 -7.05
CA CYS A 250 -3.39 17.11 -8.12
C CYS A 250 -3.89 17.85 -9.36
N ASP A 251 -3.00 18.01 -10.35
CA ASP A 251 -3.34 18.50 -11.68
C ASP A 251 -4.08 17.42 -12.46
N GLU A 252 -5.41 17.50 -12.44
CA GLU A 252 -6.27 16.50 -13.06
C GLU A 252 -6.20 16.53 -14.61
N GLU A 253 -5.98 17.69 -15.22
CA GLU A 253 -5.84 17.81 -16.67
C GLU A 253 -4.56 17.11 -17.14
N LEU A 254 -3.47 17.28 -16.38
CA LEU A 254 -2.23 16.55 -16.62
C LEU A 254 -2.41 15.04 -16.43
N LEU A 255 -3.14 14.60 -15.41
CA LEU A 255 -3.45 13.17 -15.24
C LEU A 255 -4.24 12.63 -16.44
N ASP A 256 -5.23 13.36 -16.93
CA ASP A 256 -6.02 12.95 -18.10
C ASP A 256 -5.15 12.88 -19.36
N TYR A 257 -4.26 13.85 -19.55
CA TYR A 257 -3.28 13.82 -20.62
C TYR A 257 -2.37 12.58 -20.54
N LEU A 258 -1.78 12.30 -19.37
CA LEU A 258 -0.89 11.15 -19.18
C LEU A 258 -1.65 9.82 -19.34
N LEU A 259 -2.87 9.71 -18.81
CA LEU A 259 -3.74 8.55 -18.98
C LEU A 259 -4.20 8.33 -20.41
N SER A 260 -4.25 9.38 -21.25
CA SER A 260 -4.52 9.26 -22.69
C SER A 260 -3.34 8.67 -23.47
N LYS A 261 -2.12 8.78 -22.92
CA LYS A 261 -0.88 8.23 -23.50
C LYS A 261 -0.51 6.85 -22.97
N LYS A 262 -1.09 6.45 -21.83
CA LYS A 262 -0.86 5.15 -21.18
C LYS A 262 -1.27 4.00 -22.11
N SER A 263 -0.34 3.09 -22.36
CA SER A 263 -0.56 1.95 -23.26
C SER A 263 -1.32 0.81 -22.60
N ASP A 264 -1.99 -0.04 -23.38
CA ASP A 264 -2.75 -1.18 -22.85
C ASP A 264 -1.87 -2.23 -22.15
N SER A 265 -0.59 -2.35 -22.54
CA SER A 265 0.34 -3.26 -21.90
C SER A 265 0.68 -2.81 -20.47
N GLU A 266 0.59 -1.52 -20.15
CA GLU A 266 0.85 -0.99 -18.80
C GLU A 266 -0.25 -1.30 -17.77
N TYR A 267 -1.35 -1.94 -18.16
CA TYR A 267 -2.39 -2.44 -17.24
C TYR A 267 -2.22 -3.94 -16.93
N LYS A 268 -1.30 -4.63 -17.61
CA LYS A 268 -1.10 -6.07 -17.42
C LYS A 268 -0.16 -6.31 -16.25
N LEU A 269 -0.62 -7.08 -15.26
CA LEU A 269 0.17 -7.41 -14.07
C LEU A 269 1.55 -7.99 -14.42
N ASP A 270 1.64 -8.82 -15.46
CA ASP A 270 2.91 -9.43 -15.90
C ASP A 270 3.98 -8.39 -16.27
N ASN A 271 3.55 -7.19 -16.65
CA ASN A 271 4.43 -6.07 -17.00
C ASN A 271 4.77 -5.18 -15.80
N PHE A 272 4.16 -5.37 -14.63
CA PHE A 272 4.42 -4.52 -13.46
C PHE A 272 5.84 -4.71 -12.92
N GLY A 273 6.51 -5.81 -13.24
CA GLY A 273 7.94 -6.02 -12.93
C GLY A 273 8.90 -5.21 -13.80
N ILE A 274 8.42 -4.53 -14.84
CA ILE A 274 9.24 -3.66 -15.70
C ILE A 274 9.45 -2.33 -14.96
N ILE A 275 10.69 -2.06 -14.56
CA ILE A 275 11.06 -0.86 -13.82
C ILE A 275 10.96 0.37 -14.73
N ASP A 276 10.24 1.38 -14.24
CA ASP A 276 10.11 2.70 -14.85
C ASP A 276 10.53 3.75 -13.81
N ILE A 277 11.84 4.04 -13.77
CA ILE A 277 12.43 4.93 -12.78
C ILE A 277 11.94 6.37 -12.93
N ASP A 278 11.72 6.85 -14.16
CA ASP A 278 11.23 8.22 -14.38
C ASP A 278 9.83 8.40 -13.81
N LYS A 279 8.97 7.39 -14.04
CA LYS A 279 7.60 7.38 -13.53
C LYS A 279 7.57 7.28 -12.01
N ALA A 280 8.48 6.52 -11.41
CA ALA A 280 8.65 6.43 -9.96
C ALA A 280 9.16 7.75 -9.35
N ILE A 281 10.16 8.39 -9.97
CA ILE A 281 10.66 9.70 -9.54
C ILE A 281 9.53 10.73 -9.59
N TYR A 282 8.83 10.82 -10.72
CA TYR A 282 7.74 11.76 -10.87
C TYR A 282 6.61 11.53 -9.85
N LEU A 283 6.26 10.27 -9.57
CA LEU A 283 5.30 9.95 -8.52
C LEU A 283 5.80 10.41 -7.14
N SER A 284 7.07 10.13 -6.82
CA SER A 284 7.65 10.51 -5.53
C SER A 284 7.70 12.03 -5.32
N ASP A 285 8.01 12.79 -6.37
CA ASP A 285 7.97 14.25 -6.36
C ASP A 285 6.56 14.81 -6.16
N MET A 286 5.54 14.10 -6.64
CA MET A 286 4.15 14.50 -6.48
C MET A 286 3.61 14.25 -5.06
N ILE A 287 4.02 13.15 -4.41
CA ILE A 287 3.39 12.72 -3.15
C ILE A 287 4.20 13.05 -1.89
N TYR A 288 5.49 13.37 -2.02
CA TYR A 288 6.37 13.64 -0.89
C TYR A 288 6.99 15.04 -0.94
N ASP A 289 6.85 15.77 0.16
CA ASP A 289 7.56 17.03 0.38
C ASP A 289 9.00 16.82 0.85
N LYS A 290 9.24 15.72 1.60
CA LYS A 290 10.53 15.45 2.24
C LYS A 290 11.39 14.53 1.38
N GLU A 291 12.62 14.95 1.14
CA GLU A 291 13.58 14.20 0.33
C GLU A 291 13.83 12.78 0.89
N ILE A 292 13.93 12.64 2.20
CA ILE A 292 14.12 11.33 2.84
C ILE A 292 13.00 10.34 2.49
N ASP A 293 11.75 10.80 2.36
CA ASP A 293 10.62 9.93 2.04
C ASP A 293 10.65 9.51 0.56
N LYS A 294 11.10 10.40 -0.33
CA LYS A 294 11.35 10.09 -1.75
C LYS A 294 12.44 9.02 -1.88
N LEU A 295 13.57 9.21 -1.20
CA LEU A 295 14.69 8.27 -1.24
C LEU A 295 14.30 6.89 -0.69
N LEU A 296 13.55 6.82 0.42
CA LEU A 296 13.06 5.56 0.98
C LEU A 296 12.03 4.89 0.08
N PHE A 297 11.15 5.65 -0.57
CA PHE A 297 10.25 5.13 -1.60
C PHE A 297 11.03 4.52 -2.77
N LEU A 298 11.99 5.25 -3.33
CA LEU A 298 12.81 4.79 -4.45
C LEU A 298 13.68 3.59 -4.06
N LYS A 299 14.22 3.56 -2.84
CA LYS A 299 14.97 2.40 -2.30
C LYS A 299 14.15 1.13 -2.35
N GLN A 300 12.90 1.20 -1.87
CA GLN A 300 11.98 0.08 -1.90
C GLN A 300 11.46 -0.25 -3.30
N TYR A 301 11.21 0.74 -4.14
CA TYR A 301 10.79 0.51 -5.53
C TYR A 301 11.90 -0.21 -6.32
N LEU A 302 13.14 0.27 -6.23
CA LEU A 302 14.31 -0.26 -6.95
C LEU A 302 14.94 -1.49 -6.28
N LYS A 303 14.43 -1.91 -5.11
CA LYS A 303 14.95 -3.06 -4.32
C LYS A 303 16.42 -2.92 -3.92
N LEU A 304 16.89 -1.69 -3.71
CA LEU A 304 18.29 -1.36 -3.41
C LEU A 304 18.63 -1.51 -1.93
N PHE A 305 18.34 -2.67 -1.37
CA PHE A 305 18.56 -2.98 0.05
C PHE A 305 19.90 -3.67 0.31
N THR A 306 20.49 -3.41 1.48
CA THR A 306 21.64 -4.17 1.98
C THR A 306 21.20 -5.57 2.41
N GLU A 307 22.16 -6.49 2.56
CA GLU A 307 21.84 -7.84 3.07
C GLU A 307 21.33 -7.82 4.51
N GLU A 308 21.82 -6.89 5.33
CA GLU A 308 21.31 -6.66 6.68
C GLU A 308 19.84 -6.22 6.66
N GLU A 309 19.48 -5.26 5.81
CA GLU A 309 18.09 -4.80 5.66
C GLU A 309 17.16 -5.94 5.21
N LYS A 310 17.59 -6.75 4.24
CA LYS A 310 16.83 -7.91 3.75
C LYS A 310 16.64 -8.97 4.83
N SER A 311 17.68 -9.23 5.65
CA SER A 311 17.65 -10.26 6.70
C SER A 311 16.61 -10.01 7.79
N ARG A 312 16.10 -8.78 7.91
CA ARG A 312 15.02 -8.45 8.86
C ARG A 312 13.71 -9.14 8.50
N ASN A 313 13.47 -9.41 7.23
CA ASN A 313 12.30 -10.16 6.82
C ASN A 313 12.54 -11.66 6.99
N HIS A 314 11.78 -12.28 7.89
CA HIS A 314 11.82 -13.72 8.11
C HIS A 314 10.88 -14.40 7.12
N SER A 315 11.35 -14.60 5.89
CA SER A 315 10.61 -15.28 4.83
C SER A 315 11.22 -16.62 4.44
N VAL A 316 10.38 -17.56 4.00
CA VAL A 316 10.78 -18.88 3.45
C VAL A 316 11.04 -18.79 1.96
#